data_AF-A0A6A3PD54-F1
#
_entry.id   AF-A0A6A3PD54-F1
#
_cell.length_a   1.000
_cell.length_b   1.000
_cell.length_c   1.000
_cell.angle_alpha   90.00
_cell.angle_beta   90.00
_cell.angle_gamma   90.00
#
_symmetry.space_group_name_H-M   'P 1'
#
loop_
_entity.id
_entity.type
_entity.pdbx_description
1 polymer ?
#
loop_
_entity_poly.entity_id
_entity_poly.type
_entity_poly.pdbx_seq_one_letter_code
_entity_poly.pdbx_strand_id
1 'polypeptide(L)'
;MELWNQQYRNLAGTDDREQLDISAPRWYLPDDRVSSLFYCLLHGIGTPLNEYVAELTSYMETLRDLDGLFDAGYMAGIRDGTEEPGELELYAASQMHRWTIEVSTVDTTNKLVSKFSYTVDDSAKTVCLVRSGSYFAVKVDGYAI
;
A
#
# COMPACT_ATOMS: atom_id res chain seq x y z
N MET A 1 27.18 -9.51 -19.93
CA MET A 1 25.74 -9.21 -20.14
C MET A 1 25.15 -9.99 -21.32
N GLU A 2 25.88 -10.18 -22.43
CA GLU A 2 25.38 -10.91 -23.62
C GLU A 2 25.23 -12.42 -23.47
N LEU A 3 26.12 -13.09 -22.72
CA LEU A 3 26.08 -14.55 -22.54
C LEU A 3 24.84 -15.02 -21.75
N TRP A 4 24.44 -14.26 -20.72
CA TRP A 4 23.22 -14.49 -19.94
C TRP A 4 21.98 -14.36 -20.83
N ASN A 5 21.90 -13.28 -21.63
CA ASN A 5 20.76 -12.99 -22.50
C ASN A 5 20.60 -13.96 -23.67
N GLN A 6 21.66 -14.69 -24.06
CA GLN A 6 21.55 -15.79 -25.02
C GLN A 6 21.09 -17.09 -24.37
N GLN A 7 21.60 -17.43 -23.19
CA GLN A 7 21.29 -18.72 -22.52
C GLN A 7 19.84 -18.80 -22.04
N TYR A 8 19.25 -17.69 -21.61
CA TYR A 8 17.91 -17.69 -20.99
C TYR A 8 16.83 -17.07 -21.87
N ARG A 9 17.13 -16.74 -23.13
CA ARG A 9 16.14 -16.19 -24.08
C ARG A 9 14.96 -17.13 -24.29
N ASN A 10 15.20 -18.43 -24.19
CA ASN A 10 14.17 -19.47 -24.33
C ASN A 10 13.30 -19.61 -23.07
N LEU A 11 13.69 -19.00 -21.94
CA LEU A 11 12.87 -18.89 -20.73
C LEU A 11 12.06 -17.59 -20.68
N ALA A 12 12.38 -16.61 -21.54
CA ALA A 12 11.57 -15.41 -21.72
C ALA A 12 10.31 -15.78 -22.51
N GLY A 13 9.34 -16.38 -21.82
CA GLY A 13 8.00 -16.59 -22.33
C GLY A 13 7.28 -15.27 -22.59
N THR A 14 6.15 -15.34 -23.30
CA THR A 14 5.21 -14.22 -23.37
C THR A 14 4.73 -13.90 -21.97
N ASP A 15 4.91 -12.65 -21.55
CA ASP A 15 4.51 -12.18 -20.23
C ASP A 15 2.97 -12.12 -20.12
N ASP A 16 2.41 -13.19 -19.54
CA ASP A 16 0.99 -13.50 -19.36
C ASP A 16 0.42 -12.98 -18.03
N ARG A 17 1.20 -12.19 -17.27
CA ARG A 17 0.75 -11.59 -16.01
C ARG A 17 -0.45 -10.67 -16.25
N GLU A 18 -1.37 -10.66 -15.28
CA GLU A 18 -2.57 -9.82 -15.28
C GLU A 18 -2.17 -8.34 -15.44
N GLN A 19 -2.71 -7.69 -16.47
CA GLN A 19 -2.56 -6.26 -16.69
C GLN A 19 -3.63 -5.53 -15.89
N LEU A 20 -3.24 -4.70 -14.92
CA LEU A 20 -4.18 -3.87 -14.18
C LEU A 20 -4.36 -2.52 -14.88
N ASP A 21 -5.62 -2.16 -15.17
CA ASP A 21 -5.96 -0.82 -15.62
C ASP A 21 -6.27 0.08 -14.41
N ILE A 22 -5.22 0.78 -13.96
CA ILE A 22 -5.27 1.70 -12.81
C ILE A 22 -5.89 3.04 -13.22
N SER A 23 -6.00 3.33 -14.52
CA SER A 23 -6.44 4.63 -15.05
C SER A 23 -7.96 4.84 -15.02
N ALA A 24 -8.73 3.82 -14.59
CA ALA A 24 -10.18 3.92 -14.52
C ALA A 24 -10.62 4.89 -13.39
N PRO A 25 -11.70 5.67 -13.56
CA PRO A 25 -12.23 6.58 -12.54
C PRO A 25 -12.73 5.91 -11.25
N ARG A 26 -12.60 4.57 -11.15
CA ARG A 26 -12.83 3.79 -9.93
C ARG A 26 -11.62 3.81 -8.99
N TRP A 27 -10.46 4.30 -9.42
CA TRP A 27 -9.29 4.39 -8.56
C TRP A 27 -9.13 5.83 -8.07
N TYR A 28 -8.95 5.98 -6.76
CA TYR A 28 -8.46 7.22 -6.20
C TYR A 28 -6.92 7.22 -6.25
N LEU A 29 -6.39 8.26 -6.88
CA LEU A 29 -4.97 8.44 -7.19
C LEU A 29 -4.47 9.72 -6.50
N PRO A 30 -3.76 9.62 -5.37
CA PRO A 30 -3.14 10.78 -4.72
C PRO A 30 -2.04 11.41 -5.62
N ASP A 31 -1.76 12.70 -5.49
CA ASP A 31 -0.67 13.32 -6.27
C ASP A 31 0.71 13.12 -5.64
N ASP A 32 0.76 12.87 -4.33
CA ASP A 32 1.98 12.78 -3.53
C ASP A 32 2.33 11.31 -3.24
N ARG A 33 3.55 10.89 -3.60
CA ARG A 33 4.03 9.52 -3.38
C ARG A 33 4.18 9.18 -1.89
N VAL A 34 4.79 10.05 -1.11
CA VAL A 34 5.09 9.81 0.31
C VAL A 34 3.80 9.71 1.12
N SER A 35 2.83 10.56 0.78
CA SER A 35 1.52 10.55 1.46
C SER A 35 0.50 9.61 0.83
N SER A 36 0.82 8.97 -0.31
CA SER A 36 -0.17 8.24 -1.12
C SER A 36 -0.86 7.13 -0.34
N LEU A 37 -0.10 6.36 0.45
CA LEU A 37 -0.66 5.28 1.27
C LEU A 37 -1.66 5.83 2.31
N PHE A 38 -1.30 6.89 3.02
CA PHE A 38 -2.18 7.47 4.03
C PHE A 38 -3.44 8.07 3.41
N TYR A 39 -3.33 8.76 2.28
CA TYR A 39 -4.51 9.21 1.54
C TYR A 39 -5.41 8.05 1.11
N CYS A 40 -4.84 6.93 0.67
CA CYS A 40 -5.58 5.72 0.32
C CYS A 40 -6.30 5.09 1.51
N LEU A 41 -5.65 4.99 2.66
CA LEU A 41 -6.21 4.42 3.88
C LEU A 41 -7.27 5.33 4.52
N LEU A 42 -7.03 6.63 4.49
CA LEU A 42 -7.94 7.67 4.97
C LEU A 42 -9.15 7.85 4.05
N HIS A 43 -9.13 7.33 2.82
CA HIS A 43 -10.20 7.53 1.87
C HIS A 43 -11.57 7.08 2.44
N GLY A 44 -12.49 8.04 2.61
CA GLY A 44 -13.81 7.83 3.21
C GLY A 44 -13.85 7.90 4.74
N ILE A 45 -12.73 8.22 5.40
CA ILE A 45 -12.64 8.59 6.81
C ILE A 45 -12.64 10.12 6.86
N GLY A 46 -13.56 10.73 7.61
CA GLY A 46 -13.69 12.19 7.72
C GLY A 46 -12.62 12.88 8.58
N THR A 47 -11.44 12.27 8.74
CA THR A 47 -10.35 12.74 9.61
C THR A 47 -9.30 13.49 8.76
N PRO A 48 -8.70 14.58 9.25
CA PRO A 48 -7.56 15.22 8.60
C PRO A 48 -6.34 14.28 8.48
N LEU A 49 -5.55 14.42 7.40
CA LEU A 49 -4.39 13.55 7.15
C LEU A 49 -3.38 13.52 8.30
N ASN A 50 -3.02 14.69 8.83
CA ASN A 50 -2.05 14.81 9.93
C ASN A 50 -2.55 14.14 11.22
N GLU A 51 -3.85 14.23 11.50
CA GLU A 51 -4.47 13.58 12.64
C GLU A 51 -4.47 12.05 12.44
N TYR A 52 -4.82 11.59 11.23
CA TYR A 52 -4.78 10.18 10.89
C TYR A 52 -3.39 9.56 11.01
N VAL A 53 -2.36 10.24 10.49
CA VAL A 53 -0.97 9.79 10.60
C VAL A 53 -0.52 9.74 12.06
N ALA A 54 -0.88 10.74 12.87
CA ALA A 54 -0.58 10.76 14.29
C ALA A 54 -1.27 9.61 15.06
N GLU A 55 -2.55 9.35 14.77
CA GLU A 55 -3.31 8.25 15.36
C GLU A 55 -2.71 6.88 15.00
N LEU A 56 -2.45 6.64 13.71
CA LEU A 56 -1.89 5.38 13.25
C LEU A 56 -0.49 5.13 13.83
N THR A 57 0.38 6.14 13.81
CA THR A 57 1.73 5.99 14.36
C THR A 57 1.71 5.81 15.88
N SER A 58 0.80 6.47 16.60
CA SER A 58 0.61 6.20 18.04
C SER A 58 0.09 4.79 18.28
N TYR A 59 -0.81 4.29 17.42
CA TYR A 59 -1.32 2.92 17.51
C TYR A 59 -0.21 1.88 17.23
N MET A 60 0.66 2.13 16.26
CA MET A 60 1.83 1.28 15.96
C MET A 60 2.71 1.05 17.19
N GLU A 61 2.96 2.10 17.99
CA GLU A 61 3.73 2.01 19.25
C GLU A 61 3.07 1.09 20.30
N THR A 62 1.77 0.81 20.17
CA THR A 62 1.04 -0.10 21.07
C THR A 62 0.98 -1.55 20.56
N LEU A 63 1.32 -1.80 19.29
CA LEU A 63 1.26 -3.11 18.67
C LEU A 63 2.51 -3.94 19.02
N ARG A 64 2.32 -4.99 19.82
CA ARG A 64 3.40 -5.90 20.20
C ARG A 64 4.06 -6.59 19.01
N ASP A 65 3.30 -6.85 17.95
CA ASP A 65 3.80 -7.51 16.74
C ASP A 65 4.78 -6.61 15.95
N LEU A 66 4.81 -5.31 16.26
CA LEU A 66 5.75 -4.35 15.68
C LEU A 66 6.92 -3.98 16.61
N ASP A 67 7.00 -4.58 17.80
CA ASP A 67 8.06 -4.29 18.75
C ASP A 67 9.44 -4.59 18.16
N GLY A 68 10.32 -3.59 18.18
CA GLY A 68 11.66 -3.66 17.59
C GLY A 68 11.74 -3.63 16.06
N LEU A 69 10.62 -3.43 15.35
CA LEU A 69 10.61 -3.33 13.87
C LEU A 69 10.83 -1.90 13.35
N PHE A 70 10.67 -0.89 14.20
CA PHE A 70 10.95 0.50 13.90
C PHE A 70 11.64 1.20 15.07
N ASP A 71 12.25 2.36 14.80
CA ASP A 71 12.81 3.23 15.82
C ASP A 71 12.12 4.61 15.83
N ALA A 72 12.52 5.45 16.79
CA ALA A 72 11.95 6.79 16.93
C ALA A 72 12.23 7.70 15.74
N GLY A 73 13.33 7.48 15.01
CA GLY A 73 13.69 8.24 13.82
C GLY A 73 12.77 7.93 12.66
N TYR A 74 12.51 6.64 12.41
CA TYR A 74 11.52 6.19 11.45
C TYR A 74 10.13 6.79 11.74
N MET A 75 9.67 6.71 12.98
CA MET A 75 8.36 7.24 13.38
C MET A 75 8.26 8.76 13.23
N ALA A 76 9.33 9.50 13.53
CA ALA A 76 9.39 10.93 13.28
C ALA A 76 9.34 11.23 11.76
N GLY A 77 10.10 10.47 10.97
CA GLY A 77 10.11 10.61 9.51
C GLY A 77 8.75 10.38 8.87
N ILE A 78 8.01 9.36 9.33
CA ILE A 78 6.63 9.09 8.88
C ILE A 78 5.70 10.26 9.23
N ARG A 79 5.77 10.77 10.46
CA ARG A 79 4.95 11.90 10.92
C ARG A 79 5.25 13.20 10.18
N ASP A 80 6.51 13.43 9.83
CA ASP A 80 6.98 14.63 9.13
C ASP A 80 6.86 14.49 7.59
N GLY A 81 6.44 13.33 7.08
CA GLY A 81 6.33 13.06 5.65
C GLY A 81 7.69 13.02 4.93
N THR A 82 8.76 12.63 5.64
CA THR A 82 10.11 12.48 5.09
C THR A 82 10.52 11.02 4.90
N GLU A 83 9.73 10.08 5.41
CA GLU A 83 9.90 8.63 5.26
C GLU A 83 8.75 8.04 4.44
N GLU A 84 9.06 7.07 3.57
CA GLU A 84 8.04 6.41 2.75
C GLU A 84 7.32 5.31 3.56
N PRO A 85 5.99 5.37 3.71
CA PRO A 85 5.24 4.37 4.45
C PRO A 85 5.04 3.11 3.59
N GLY A 86 4.83 1.97 4.24
CA GLY A 86 4.71 0.67 3.57
C GLY A 86 4.07 -0.39 4.44
N GLU A 87 4.77 -1.52 4.58
CA GLU A 87 4.25 -2.76 5.15
C GLU A 87 3.86 -2.62 6.63
N LEU A 88 4.61 -1.83 7.41
CA LEU A 88 4.34 -1.62 8.84
C LEU A 88 3.05 -0.83 9.04
N GLU A 89 2.86 0.25 8.27
CA GLU A 89 1.65 1.07 8.30
C GLU A 89 0.43 0.31 7.75
N LEU A 90 0.62 -0.51 6.71
CA LEU A 90 -0.43 -1.39 6.17
C LEU A 90 -0.91 -2.39 7.22
N TYR A 91 0.03 -3.07 7.89
CA TYR A 91 -0.32 -3.99 8.96
C TYR A 91 -1.03 -3.27 10.10
N ALA A 92 -0.49 -2.14 10.57
CA ALA A 92 -1.08 -1.38 11.66
C ALA A 92 -2.48 -0.86 11.31
N ALA A 93 -2.70 -0.37 10.08
CA ALA A 93 -3.99 0.12 9.64
C ALA A 93 -5.02 -1.02 9.55
N SER A 94 -4.60 -2.20 9.10
CA SER A 94 -5.44 -3.41 9.10
C SER A 94 -5.92 -3.74 10.52
N GLN A 95 -5.02 -3.72 11.51
CA GLN A 95 -5.35 -3.96 12.92
C GLN A 95 -6.23 -2.84 13.51
N MET A 96 -5.84 -1.58 13.32
CA MET A 96 -6.51 -0.40 13.89
C MET A 96 -7.98 -0.31 13.47
N HIS A 97 -8.24 -0.54 12.19
CA HIS A 97 -9.59 -0.41 11.62
C HIS A 97 -10.36 -1.71 11.53
N ARG A 98 -9.71 -2.83 11.85
CA ARG A 98 -10.20 -4.19 11.61
C ARG A 98 -10.59 -4.42 10.14
N TRP A 99 -9.70 -4.06 9.22
CA TRP A 99 -9.90 -4.23 7.78
C TRP A 99 -9.00 -5.30 7.22
N THR A 100 -9.50 -6.01 6.20
CA THR A 100 -8.65 -6.80 5.32
C THR A 100 -8.08 -5.85 4.28
N ILE A 101 -6.76 -5.72 4.18
CA ILE A 101 -6.12 -4.87 3.17
C ILE A 101 -5.43 -5.76 2.16
N GLU A 102 -5.86 -5.69 0.90
CA GLU A 102 -5.26 -6.41 -0.21
C GLU A 102 -4.40 -5.46 -1.03
N VAL A 103 -3.13 -5.79 -1.23
CA VAL A 103 -2.18 -4.95 -1.98
C VAL A 103 -1.71 -5.71 -3.21
N SER A 104 -2.08 -5.20 -4.38
CA SER A 104 -1.57 -5.66 -5.67
C SER A 104 -0.37 -4.82 -6.09
N THR A 105 0.84 -5.38 -6.09
CA THR A 105 2.02 -4.68 -6.59
C THR A 105 2.14 -4.87 -8.10
N VAL A 106 2.36 -3.78 -8.83
CA VAL A 106 2.56 -3.79 -10.28
C VAL A 106 3.94 -3.26 -10.67
N ASP A 107 4.42 -3.65 -11.84
CA ASP A 107 5.60 -3.05 -12.46
C ASP A 107 5.26 -1.71 -13.16
N THR A 108 6.27 -1.08 -13.77
CA THR A 108 6.13 0.19 -14.49
C THR A 108 5.22 0.11 -15.72
N THR A 109 4.88 -1.09 -16.17
CA THR A 109 3.92 -1.34 -17.25
C THR A 109 2.54 -1.69 -16.72
N ASN A 110 2.27 -1.53 -15.43
CA ASN A 110 1.03 -1.88 -14.72
C ASN A 110 0.70 -3.39 -14.75
N LYS A 111 1.69 -4.24 -14.94
CA LYS A 111 1.50 -5.69 -14.83
C LYS A 111 1.67 -6.15 -13.41
N LEU A 112 0.77 -7.03 -12.97
CA LEU A 112 0.78 -7.59 -11.64
C LEU A 112 2.08 -8.39 -11.38
N VAL A 113 2.79 -8.02 -10.33
CA VAL A 113 4.01 -8.68 -9.86
C VAL A 113 3.70 -9.57 -8.65
N SER A 114 2.91 -9.06 -7.71
CA SER A 114 2.57 -9.80 -6.48
C SER A 114 1.26 -9.30 -5.87
N LYS A 115 0.65 -10.15 -5.03
CA LYS A 115 -0.49 -9.81 -4.19
C LYS A 115 -0.19 -10.22 -2.75
N PHE A 116 -0.42 -9.31 -1.82
CA PHE A 116 -0.35 -9.57 -0.38
C PHE A 116 -1.66 -9.16 0.28
N SER A 117 -2.00 -9.85 1.37
CA SER A 117 -3.19 -9.54 2.16
C SER A 117 -2.81 -9.42 3.63
N TYR A 118 -3.22 -8.31 4.25
CA TYR A 118 -3.18 -8.08 5.69
C TYR A 118 -4.57 -8.39 6.20
N THR A 119 -4.72 -9.54 6.84
CA THR A 119 -6.02 -10.04 7.31
C THR A 119 -6.15 -9.88 8.80
N VAL A 120 -7.37 -9.60 9.24
CA VAL A 120 -7.79 -9.67 10.64
C VAL A 120 -8.98 -10.60 10.78
N ASP A 121 -9.14 -11.19 11.95
CA ASP A 121 -10.35 -11.94 12.29
C ASP A 121 -11.56 -10.99 12.35
N ASP A 122 -12.72 -11.46 11.86
CA ASP A 122 -13.97 -10.69 11.80
C ASP A 122 -13.79 -9.29 11.19
N SER A 123 -13.19 -9.26 10.00
CA SER A 123 -12.94 -8.04 9.22
C SER A 123 -14.23 -7.29 8.88
N ALA A 124 -14.23 -5.97 9.10
CA ALA A 124 -15.37 -5.10 8.83
C ALA A 124 -15.57 -4.81 7.33
N LYS A 125 -14.46 -4.75 6.56
CA LYS A 125 -14.46 -4.58 5.10
C LYS A 125 -13.11 -4.97 4.50
N THR A 126 -13.10 -5.15 3.17
CA THR A 126 -11.88 -5.29 2.39
C THR A 126 -11.53 -3.98 1.69
N VAL A 127 -10.28 -3.54 1.82
CA VAL A 127 -9.71 -2.41 1.09
C VAL A 127 -8.72 -2.94 0.07
N CYS A 128 -8.95 -2.65 -1.21
CA CYS A 128 -8.06 -3.06 -2.29
C CYS A 128 -7.16 -1.89 -2.69
N LEU A 129 -5.85 -2.09 -2.55
CA LEU A 129 -4.80 -1.16 -2.92
C LEU A 129 -4.01 -1.71 -4.10
N VAL A 130 -3.50 -0.79 -4.92
CA VAL A 130 -2.44 -1.07 -5.90
C VAL A 130 -1.20 -0.27 -5.53
N ARG A 131 -0.04 -0.92 -5.63
CA ARG A 131 1.26 -0.31 -5.38
C ARG A 131 2.13 -0.34 -6.64
N SER A 132 2.76 0.79 -6.98
CA SER A 132 3.80 0.89 -8.00
C SER A 132 4.99 1.69 -7.45
N GLY A 133 6.10 0.99 -7.15
CA GLY A 133 7.17 1.59 -6.35
C GLY A 133 6.66 1.97 -4.95
N SER A 134 6.91 3.21 -4.52
CA SER A 134 6.41 3.78 -3.26
C SER A 134 5.01 4.40 -3.37
N TYR A 135 4.41 4.38 -4.56
CA TYR A 135 3.11 4.99 -4.80
C TYR A 135 1.96 4.01 -4.60
N PHE A 136 0.89 4.46 -3.95
CA PHE A 136 -0.33 3.71 -3.70
C PHE A 136 -1.57 4.35 -4.33
N ALA A 137 -2.49 3.49 -4.75
CA ALA A 137 -3.83 3.82 -5.21
C ALA A 137 -4.86 2.94 -4.49
N VAL A 138 -6.07 3.45 -4.22
CA VAL A 138 -7.16 2.68 -3.61
C VAL A 138 -8.32 2.53 -4.57
N LYS A 139 -8.90 1.33 -4.61
CA LYS A 139 -10.10 1.05 -5.37
C LYS A 139 -11.31 1.62 -4.63
N VAL A 140 -12.06 2.46 -5.32
CA VAL A 140 -13.31 3.06 -4.85
C VAL A 140 -14.46 2.37 -5.59
N ASP A 141 -15.24 1.59 -4.85
CA ASP A 141 -16.47 0.99 -5.38
C ASP A 141 -17.59 2.03 -5.40
N GLY A 142 -17.51 2.99 -6.34
CA GLY A 142 -18.65 3.80 -6.79
C GLY A 142 -19.36 4.70 -5.78
N TYR A 143 -18.83 4.91 -4.57
CA TYR A 143 -19.43 5.84 -3.62
C TYR A 143 -18.87 7.26 -3.79
N ALA A 144 -19.83 8.20 -3.88
CA ALA A 144 -19.63 9.61 -4.06
C ALA A 144 -19.00 10.27 -2.82
N ILE A 145 -18.19 11.28 -3.13
CA ILE A 145 -17.57 12.28 -2.26
C ILE A 145 -18.62 12.94 -1.36
#